data_AF-A0A6P1UWD3-F1
#
_entry.id   AF-A0A6P1UWD3-F1
#
_cell.length_a   1.000
_cell.length_b   1.000
_cell.length_c   1.000
_cell.angle_alpha   90.00
_cell.angle_beta   90.00
_cell.angle_gamma   90.00
#
_symmetry.space_group_name_H-M   'P 1'
#
loop_
_entity.id
_entity.type
_entity.pdbx_description
1 polymer ?
#
loop_
_entity_poly.entity_id
_entity_poly.type
_entity_poly.pdbx_seq_one_letter_code
_entity_poly.pdbx_strand_id
1 'polypeptide(L)'
;MNNLKIEYVDGQLVTVDVEGVSMLNAGLTGLSFEHFLNTQPYLKLEVGGGKPAAIKHQAQPQPPESVQEGEPLPAETTPRHQRNRNKNRNRNRSH
;
A
#
# COMPACT_ATOMS: atom_id res chain seq x y z
N MET A 1 -22.57 20.06 -21.17
CA MET A 1 -21.40 19.98 -20.28
C MET A 1 -20.17 20.00 -21.18
N ASN A 2 -19.39 21.06 -21.10
CA ASN A 2 -18.33 21.33 -22.08
C ASN A 2 -16.98 20.78 -21.63
N ASN A 3 -16.75 20.65 -20.32
CA ASN A 3 -15.51 20.11 -19.77
C ASN A 3 -15.81 19.39 -18.44
N LEU A 4 -15.45 18.11 -18.38
CA LEU A 4 -15.47 17.28 -17.18
C LEU A 4 -14.13 16.56 -17.09
N LYS A 5 -13.42 16.74 -15.98
CA LYS A 5 -12.21 15.96 -15.66
C LYS A 5 -12.48 15.14 -14.40
N ILE A 6 -12.33 13.82 -14.50
CA ILE A 6 -12.37 12.90 -13.37
C ILE A 6 -11.07 12.10 -13.41
N GLU A 7 -10.30 12.11 -12.34
CA GLU A 7 -9.01 11.42 -12.25
C GLU A 7 -8.96 10.54 -11.00
N TYR A 8 -8.53 9.29 -11.21
CA TYR A 8 -8.23 8.35 -10.15
C TYR A 8 -6.75 7.97 -10.21
N VAL A 9 -6.09 7.98 -9.06
CA VAL A 9 -4.72 7.48 -8.89
C VAL A 9 -4.76 6.42 -7.80
N ASP A 10 -4.29 5.21 -8.09
CA ASP A 10 -4.30 4.07 -7.16
C ASP A 10 -5.68 3.79 -6.53
N GLY A 11 -6.74 3.95 -7.32
CA GLY A 11 -8.13 3.77 -6.88
C GLY A 11 -8.69 4.91 -6.03
N GLN A 12 -7.92 5.98 -5.80
CA GLN A 12 -8.35 7.16 -5.06
C GLN A 12 -8.76 8.27 -6.03
N LEU A 13 -9.92 8.88 -5.77
CA LEU A 13 -10.39 10.02 -6.53
C LEU A 13 -9.54 11.25 -6.17
N VAL A 14 -8.74 11.74 -7.12
CA VAL A 14 -7.80 12.86 -6.90
C VAL A 14 -8.24 14.15 -7.57
N THR A 15 -9.11 14.09 -8.58
CA THR A 15 -9.64 15.30 -9.24
C THR A 15 -11.06 15.06 -9.73
N VAL A 16 -11.93 16.04 -9.48
CA VAL A 16 -13.23 16.18 -10.13
C VAL A 16 -13.41 17.66 -10.45
N ASP A 17 -13.23 18.01 -11.72
CA ASP A 17 -13.42 19.38 -12.19
C ASP A 17 -14.57 19.44 -13.18
N VAL A 18 -15.52 20.33 -12.92
CA VAL A 18 -16.63 20.62 -13.82
C VAL A 18 -16.49 22.06 -14.28
N GLU A 19 -16.30 22.24 -15.59
CA GLU A 19 -16.17 23.58 -16.20
C GLU A 19 -15.06 24.43 -15.56
N GLY A 20 -13.98 23.77 -15.12
CA GLY A 20 -12.83 24.42 -14.46
C GLY A 20 -13.00 24.66 -12.96
N VAL A 21 -14.13 24.27 -12.37
CA VAL A 21 -14.37 24.35 -10.93
C VAL A 21 -14.08 23.02 -10.27
N SER A 22 -13.18 23.02 -9.29
CA SER A 22 -12.85 21.80 -8.53
C SER A 22 -13.93 21.45 -7.51
N MET A 23 -14.63 20.34 -7.76
CA MET A 23 -15.70 19.84 -6.91
C MET A 23 -15.17 19.24 -5.60
N LEU A 24 -13.95 18.68 -5.61
CA LEU A 24 -13.32 18.18 -4.39
C LEU A 24 -13.13 19.32 -3.37
N ASN A 25 -12.67 20.48 -3.83
CA ASN A 25 -12.54 21.67 -2.98
C ASN A 25 -13.90 22.24 -2.54
N ALA A 26 -14.96 21.98 -3.31
CA ALA A 26 -16.32 22.37 -2.97
C ALA A 26 -16.98 21.43 -1.93
N GLY A 27 -16.30 20.38 -1.46
CA GLY A 27 -16.84 19.44 -0.48
C GLY A 27 -17.67 18.33 -1.10
N LEU A 28 -17.23 17.79 -2.23
CA LEU A 28 -17.83 16.62 -2.88
C LEU A 28 -17.87 15.42 -1.93
N THR A 29 -19.06 14.85 -1.77
CA THR A 29 -19.33 13.70 -0.89
C THR A 29 -19.82 12.48 -1.65
N GLY A 30 -20.29 12.65 -2.90
CA GLY A 30 -20.71 11.58 -3.78
C GLY A 30 -20.60 11.96 -5.25
N LEU A 31 -20.27 10.97 -6.10
CA LEU A 31 -20.11 11.11 -7.55
C LEU A 31 -20.73 9.89 -8.24
N SER A 32 -21.63 10.12 -9.18
CA SER A 32 -22.11 9.11 -10.13
C SER A 32 -22.00 9.67 -11.53
N PHE A 33 -21.36 8.90 -12.41
CA PHE A 33 -21.14 9.28 -13.81
C PHE A 33 -21.43 8.09 -14.71
N GLU A 34 -22.28 8.31 -15.70
CA GLU A 34 -22.67 7.32 -16.70
C GLU A 34 -22.61 7.95 -18.09
N HIS A 35 -21.97 7.26 -19.02
CA HIS A 35 -21.85 7.73 -20.39
C HIS A 35 -21.89 6.53 -21.36
N PHE A 36 -22.68 6.68 -22.42
CA PHE A 36 -22.70 5.76 -23.54
C PHE A 36 -22.27 6.48 -24.80
N LEU A 37 -21.68 5.72 -25.72
CA LEU A 37 -21.27 6.25 -27.01
C LEU A 37 -22.44 6.95 -27.70
N ASN A 38 -22.22 8.17 -28.19
CA ASN A 38 -23.20 9.02 -28.88
C ASN A 38 -24.40 9.48 -28.02
N THR A 39 -24.36 9.33 -26.69
CA THR A 39 -25.38 9.88 -25.79
C THR A 39 -24.84 11.05 -24.98
N GLN A 40 -25.75 11.84 -24.42
CA GLN A 40 -25.39 12.87 -23.47
C GLN A 40 -24.98 12.19 -22.14
N PRO A 41 -23.79 12.50 -21.58
CA PRO A 41 -23.38 11.93 -20.31
C PRO A 41 -24.31 12.37 -19.18
N TYR A 42 -24.59 11.44 -18.27
CA TYR A 42 -25.26 11.69 -17.01
C TYR A 42 -24.21 11.87 -15.91
N LEU A 43 -24.26 13.01 -15.22
CA LEU A 43 -23.39 13.31 -14.09
C LEU A 43 -24.25 13.77 -12.91
N LYS A 44 -24.09 13.11 -11.77
CA LYS A 44 -24.68 13.49 -10.49
C LYS A 44 -23.56 13.69 -9.47
N LEU A 45 -23.57 14.87 -8.85
CA LEU A 45 -22.65 15.25 -7.78
C LEU A 45 -23.44 15.50 -6.50
N GLU A 46 -22.92 15.03 -5.38
CA GLU A 46 -23.47 15.30 -4.05
C GLU A 46 -22.43 16.09 -3.27
N VAL A 47 -22.83 17.22 -2.70
CA VAL A 47 -21.97 18.15 -1.97
C VAL A 47 -22.56 18.36 -0.58
N GLY A 48 -21.73 18.24 0.46
CA GLY A 48 -22.16 18.48 1.85
C GLY A 48 -23.00 17.35 2.48
N GLY A 49 -23.09 16.17 1.87
CA GLY A 49 -23.72 14.98 2.46
C GLY A 49 -22.76 14.21 3.37
N GLY A 50 -23.16 13.87 4.60
CA GLY A 50 -22.33 13.08 5.52
C GLY A 50 -21.75 11.82 4.86
N LYS A 51 -20.48 11.52 5.13
CA LYS A 51 -19.69 10.46 4.49
C LYS A 51 -20.50 9.16 4.33
N PRO A 52 -20.75 8.67 3.10
CA PRO A 52 -21.18 7.30 2.92
C PRO A 52 -20.11 6.36 3.49
N ALA A 53 -20.53 5.32 4.22
CA ALA A 53 -19.62 4.35 4.81
C ALA A 53 -18.70 3.79 3.73
N ALA A 54 -17.38 3.92 3.93
CA ALA A 54 -16.38 3.52 2.95
C ALA A 54 -16.60 2.06 2.51
N ILE A 55 -16.85 1.85 1.22
CA ILE A 55 -16.66 0.54 0.62
C ILE A 55 -15.15 0.31 0.68
N LYS A 56 -14.71 -0.56 1.60
CA LYS A 56 -13.31 -0.98 1.68
C LYS A 56 -13.00 -1.79 0.41
N HIS A 57 -12.53 -1.12 -0.64
CA HIS A 57 -11.76 -1.80 -1.66
C HIS A 57 -10.48 -2.26 -0.96
N GLN A 58 -10.41 -3.56 -0.64
CA GLN A 58 -9.18 -4.20 -0.20
C GLN A 58 -8.20 -4.19 -1.38
N ALA A 59 -7.56 -3.05 -1.64
CA ALA A 59 -6.26 -3.05 -2.30
C ALA A 59 -5.25 -3.50 -1.23
N GLN A 60 -5.15 -4.82 -1.06
CA GLN A 60 -4.08 -5.42 -0.27
C GLN A 60 -2.79 -5.21 -1.08
N PRO A 61 -1.79 -4.48 -0.55
CA PRO A 61 -0.46 -4.55 -1.13
C PRO A 61 0.04 -5.96 -0.86
N GLN A 62 0.13 -6.81 -1.90
CA GLN A 62 0.91 -8.02 -1.79
C GLN A 62 2.36 -7.59 -1.53
N PRO A 63 3.02 -8.05 -0.44
CA PRO A 63 4.44 -7.86 -0.31
C PRO A 63 5.13 -8.66 -1.43
N PRO A 64 6.21 -8.14 -2.05
CA PRO A 64 6.96 -8.94 -3.00
C PRO A 64 7.50 -10.19 -2.29
N GLU A 65 7.10 -11.36 -2.79
CA GLU A 65 7.63 -12.65 -2.39
C GLU A 65 9.15 -12.64 -2.60
N SER A 66 9.89 -12.68 -1.49
CA SER A 66 11.31 -13.02 -1.51
C SER A 66 11.42 -14.54 -1.51
N VAL A 67 11.51 -15.10 -2.72
CA VAL A 67 11.90 -16.50 -2.90
C VAL A 67 13.42 -16.55 -2.82
N GLN A 68 13.96 -17.01 -1.70
CA GLN A 68 15.23 -17.76 -1.72
C GLN A 68 15.20 -18.84 -0.64
N GLU A 69 14.99 -20.06 -1.14
CA GLU A 69 15.17 -21.36 -0.52
C GLU A 69 16.34 -21.42 0.48
N GLY A 70 16.09 -22.05 1.63
CA GLY A 70 17.18 -22.70 2.37
C GLY A 70 17.07 -22.72 3.89
N GLU A 71 16.03 -23.34 4.46
CA GLU A 71 16.20 -24.06 5.73
C GLU A 71 15.48 -25.40 5.65
N PRO A 72 16.01 -26.43 6.32
CA PRO A 72 15.12 -27.19 7.17
C PRO A 72 15.70 -27.36 8.58
N LEU A 73 15.03 -26.68 9.52
CA LEU A 73 14.35 -27.22 10.70
C LEU A 73 15.12 -28.01 11.80
N PRO A 74 14.56 -28.05 13.02
CA PRO A 74 15.32 -28.00 14.27
C PRO A 74 15.28 -29.32 15.08
N ALA A 75 16.05 -29.30 16.18
CA ALA A 75 15.80 -29.90 17.50
C ALA A 75 16.89 -30.85 18.04
N GLU A 76 17.24 -30.56 19.29
CA GLU A 76 17.80 -31.41 20.35
C GLU A 76 18.88 -32.44 20.00
N THR A 77 20.07 -32.24 20.59
CA THR A 77 20.57 -33.11 21.67
C THR A 77 21.94 -32.61 22.12
N THR A 78 22.07 -32.31 23.41
CA THR A 78 23.39 -32.19 24.05
C THR A 78 24.13 -33.52 23.92
N PRO A 79 25.45 -33.48 23.65
CA PRO A 79 26.32 -34.27 24.50
C PRO A 79 27.59 -33.52 24.91
N ARG A 80 27.78 -33.47 26.23
CA ARG A 80 28.98 -34.01 26.90
C ARG A 80 30.33 -33.45 26.44
N HIS A 81 30.74 -32.38 27.13
CA HIS A 81 32.00 -32.29 27.85
C HIS A 81 33.24 -32.94 27.19
N GLN A 82 34.09 -32.17 26.50
CA GLN A 82 35.51 -32.49 26.40
C GLN A 82 36.44 -31.26 26.45
N ARG A 83 37.06 -31.13 27.62
CA ARG A 83 38.44 -30.71 27.91
C ARG A 83 39.04 -29.54 27.14
N ASN A 84 39.22 -28.46 27.89
CA ASN A 84 40.40 -27.60 27.90
C ASN A 84 41.66 -28.29 27.32
N ARG A 85 42.13 -27.79 26.19
CA ARG A 85 43.54 -27.86 25.81
C ARG A 85 43.99 -26.49 25.34
N ASN A 86 44.72 -25.84 26.25
CA ASN A 86 45.67 -24.76 26.04
C ASN A 86 46.13 -24.66 24.59
N LYS A 87 45.75 -23.57 23.92
CA LYS A 87 46.46 -23.08 22.76
C LYS A 87 47.17 -21.80 23.14
N ASN A 88 48.33 -22.03 23.75
CA ASN A 88 49.43 -21.10 23.87
C ASN A 88 49.70 -20.44 22.50
N ARG A 89 49.35 -19.16 22.37
CA ARG A 89 49.83 -18.30 21.30
C ARG A 89 50.12 -16.90 21.82
N ASN A 90 51.42 -16.70 22.00
CA ASN A 90 52.16 -15.55 21.49
C ASN A 90 52.20 -14.29 22.35
N ARG A 91 53.31 -14.21 23.10
CA ARG A 91 54.27 -13.09 23.14
C ARG A 91 53.73 -11.79 22.56
N ASN A 92 53.57 -10.79 23.42
CA ASN A 92 54.31 -9.52 23.34
C ASN A 92 53.86 -8.55 24.45
N ARG A 93 54.86 -7.80 24.98
CA ARG A 93 54.77 -6.47 25.64
C ARG A 93 54.22 -6.46 27.08
N SER A 94 54.83 -5.83 28.08
CA SER A 94 56.03 -5.00 28.25
C SER A 94 56.26 -4.79 29.76
N HIS A 95 57.49 -4.39 30.13
CA HIS A 95 57.97 -3.85 31.42
C HIS A 95 58.36 -4.80 32.54
#